data_AF-A0A2G9GM39-F1
#
_entry.id   AF-A0A2G9GM39-F1
#
_cell.length_a   1.000
_cell.length_b   1.000
_cell.length_c   1.000
_cell.angle_alpha   90.00
_cell.angle_beta   90.00
_cell.angle_gamma   90.00
#
_symmetry.space_group_name_H-M   'P 1'
#
loop_
_entity.id
_entity.type
_entity.pdbx_description
1 polymer ?
#
loop_
_entity_poly.entity_id
_entity_poly.type
_entity_poly.pdbx_seq_one_letter_code
_entity_poly.pdbx_strand_id
1 'polypeptide(L)'
;MKASFEVFLMVLLAGGSIRMFTWLDHPMIEEDFDSLKRMFCTCVKGLIVEDMVEQEAEVVHGVVALMGQSTKQLVEDFISVATETYGVGGVDAGQKIPMPPTIGR
;
A
#
# COMPACT_ATOMS: atom_id res chain seq x y z
N MET A 1 7.59 -9.51 -13.91
CA MET A 1 7.19 -8.22 -13.33
C MET A 1 6.12 -8.40 -12.27
N LYS A 2 4.87 -8.74 -12.62
CA LYS A 2 3.78 -8.91 -11.64
C LYS A 2 4.16 -9.72 -10.39
N ALA A 3 4.69 -10.93 -10.59
CA ALA A 3 5.15 -11.76 -9.47
C ALA A 3 6.24 -11.08 -8.61
N SER A 4 7.10 -10.24 -9.19
CA SER A 4 8.11 -9.48 -8.45
C SER A 4 7.46 -8.40 -7.56
N PHE A 5 6.43 -7.71 -8.06
CA PHE A 5 5.64 -6.76 -7.29
C PHE A 5 4.83 -7.44 -6.18
N GLU A 6 4.22 -8.58 -6.45
CA GLU A 6 3.50 -9.38 -5.45
C GLU A 6 4.44 -9.87 -4.34
N VAL A 7 5.64 -10.36 -4.70
CA VAL A 7 6.65 -10.79 -3.72
C VAL A 7 7.22 -9.61 -2.93
N PHE A 8 7.39 -8.45 -3.55
CA PHE A 8 7.79 -7.23 -2.84
C PHE A 8 6.78 -6.89 -1.73
N LEU A 9 5.48 -6.90 -2.04
CA LEU A 9 4.43 -6.73 -1.02
C LEU A 9 4.40 -7.83 0.04
N MET A 10 4.63 -9.09 -0.36
CA MET A 10 4.71 -10.20 0.59
C MET A 10 5.82 -9.99 1.63
N VAL A 11 6.98 -9.48 1.20
CA VAL A 11 8.09 -9.17 2.11
C VAL A 11 7.73 -8.03 3.06
N LEU A 12 7.08 -6.97 2.56
CA LEU A 12 6.69 -5.81 3.35
C LEU A 12 5.58 -6.12 4.37
N LEU A 13 4.58 -6.91 3.98
CA LEU A 13 3.33 -7.07 4.75
C LEU A 13 3.22 -8.40 5.51
N ALA A 14 3.82 -9.47 4.98
CA ALA A 14 3.71 -10.82 5.56
C ALA A 14 5.00 -11.27 6.28
N GLY A 15 5.93 -10.35 6.53
CA GLY A 15 7.23 -10.66 7.14
C GLY A 15 7.20 -11.10 8.61
N GLY A 16 6.07 -10.89 9.30
CA GLY A 16 5.95 -11.15 10.75
C GLY A 16 6.78 -10.18 11.59
N SER A 17 6.82 -10.39 12.91
CA SER A 17 7.51 -9.47 13.85
C SER A 17 9.01 -9.31 13.62
N ILE A 18 9.64 -10.23 12.89
CA ILE A 18 11.09 -10.21 12.59
C ILE A 18 11.41 -9.21 11.46
N ARG A 19 10.41 -8.85 10.65
CA ARG A 19 10.52 -7.89 9.54
C ARG A 19 9.46 -6.81 9.74
N MET A 20 9.67 -5.97 10.73
CA MET A 20 8.84 -4.80 11.00
C MET A 20 9.48 -3.58 10.33
N PHE A 21 8.77 -2.98 9.39
CA PHE A 21 9.13 -1.71 8.80
C PHE A 21 8.40 -0.58 9.50
N THR A 22 9.08 0.55 9.64
CA THR A 22 8.55 1.78 10.21
C THR A 22 8.52 2.87 9.14
N TRP A 23 7.86 3.99 9.43
CA TRP A 23 7.84 5.14 8.52
C TRP A 23 9.24 5.72 8.25
N LEU A 24 10.23 5.45 9.11
CA LEU A 24 11.62 5.85 8.88
C LEU A 24 12.29 5.04 7.76
N ASP A 25 11.80 3.83 7.49
CA ASP A 25 12.33 2.95 6.45
C ASP A 25 11.72 3.28 5.06
N HIS A 26 10.68 4.11 5.03
CA HIS A 26 9.95 4.45 3.81
C HIS A 26 10.84 4.98 2.66
N PRO A 27 11.81 5.90 2.89
CA PRO A 27 12.66 6.39 1.79
C PRO A 27 13.46 5.27 1.10
N MET A 28 13.94 4.29 1.87
CA MET A 28 14.66 3.14 1.32
C MET A 28 13.72 2.22 0.53
N ILE A 29 12.52 1.98 1.07
CA ILE A 29 11.50 1.13 0.41
C ILE A 29 11.04 1.77 -0.91
N GLU A 30 10.85 3.08 -0.93
CA GLU A 30 10.46 3.85 -2.11
C GLU A 30 11.57 3.79 -3.18
N GLU A 31 12.83 4.00 -2.80
CA GLU A 31 13.98 3.88 -3.71
C GLU A 31 14.11 2.47 -4.31
N ASP A 32 13.96 1.43 -3.48
CA ASP A 32 14.00 0.03 -3.93
C ASP A 32 12.86 -0.27 -4.91
N PHE A 33 11.66 0.24 -4.64
CA PHE A 33 10.51 0.08 -5.52
C PHE A 33 10.67 0.80 -6.86
N ASP A 34 11.15 2.04 -6.85
CA ASP A 34 11.45 2.80 -8.07
C ASP A 34 12.55 2.15 -8.91
N SER A 35 13.56 1.59 -8.24
CA SER A 35 14.61 0.80 -8.89
C SER A 35 14.02 -0.45 -9.56
N LEU A 36 13.11 -1.16 -8.89
CA LEU A 36 12.45 -2.33 -9.45
C LEU A 36 11.59 -1.97 -10.68
N LYS A 37 10.80 -0.89 -10.64
CA LYS A 37 10.04 -0.39 -11.80
C LYS A 37 10.98 -0.05 -12.96
N ARG A 38 12.05 0.71 -12.69
CA ARG A 38 13.04 1.12 -13.70
C ARG A 38 13.70 -0.09 -14.36
N MET A 39 13.99 -1.15 -13.61
CA MET A 39 14.55 -2.39 -14.16
C MET A 39 13.61 -2.99 -15.22
N PHE A 40 12.30 -3.04 -14.97
CA PHE A 40 11.36 -3.55 -15.96
C PHE A 40 11.21 -2.63 -17.18
N CYS A 41 11.24 -1.30 -17.00
CA CYS A 41 11.18 -0.34 -18.12
C CYS A 41 12.46 -0.38 -18.99
N THR A 42 13.64 -0.55 -18.38
CA THR A 42 14.94 -0.46 -19.07
C THR A 42 15.44 -1.79 -19.64
N CYS A 43 15.21 -2.92 -18.96
CA CYS A 43 15.65 -4.23 -19.42
C CYS A 43 14.87 -4.74 -20.64
N VAL A 44 13.69 -4.18 -20.92
CA VAL A 44 12.80 -4.65 -21.98
C VAL A 44 12.49 -3.51 -22.96
N LYS A 45 13.54 -2.79 -23.38
CA LYS A 45 13.46 -1.70 -24.34
C LYS A 45 12.85 -2.22 -25.66
N GLY A 46 11.53 -2.05 -25.83
CA GLY A 46 10.76 -2.42 -27.02
C GLY A 46 9.77 -3.60 -26.87
N LEU A 47 9.64 -4.24 -25.71
CA LEU A 47 8.70 -5.38 -25.52
C LEU A 47 7.73 -5.21 -24.33
N ILE A 48 8.02 -4.34 -23.35
CA ILE A 48 7.06 -3.96 -22.30
C ILE A 48 6.71 -2.48 -22.47
N VAL A 49 5.42 -2.18 -22.55
CA VAL A 49 4.90 -0.81 -22.58
C VAL A 49 4.96 -0.24 -21.16
N GLU A 50 5.47 0.98 -21.01
CA GLU A 50 5.61 1.66 -19.71
C GLU A 50 4.28 1.69 -18.94
N ASP A 51 3.16 1.92 -19.64
CA ASP A 51 1.81 1.85 -19.08
C ASP A 51 1.48 0.51 -18.42
N MET A 52 1.99 -0.62 -18.94
CA MET A 52 1.78 -1.93 -18.33
C MET A 52 2.57 -2.09 -17.04
N VAL A 53 3.76 -1.47 -16.94
CA VAL A 53 4.54 -1.46 -15.70
C VAL A 53 3.79 -0.69 -14.64
N GLU A 54 3.27 0.48 -15.01
CA GLU A 54 2.59 1.36 -14.06
C GLU A 54 1.25 0.78 -13.60
N GLN A 55 0.50 0.15 -14.51
CA GLN A 55 -0.72 -0.56 -14.16
C GLN A 55 -0.47 -1.70 -13.16
N GLU A 56 0.56 -2.52 -13.37
CA GLU A 56 0.87 -3.61 -12.44
C GLU A 56 1.49 -3.11 -11.13
N ALA A 57 2.07 -1.90 -11.13
CA ALA A 57 2.71 -1.26 -9.99
C ALA A 57 1.72 -0.50 -9.08
N GLU A 58 0.51 -0.18 -9.55
CA GLU A 58 -0.46 0.69 -8.89
C GLU A 58 -0.70 0.33 -7.41
N VAL A 59 -0.97 -0.94 -7.11
CA VAL A 59 -1.22 -1.41 -5.75
C VAL A 59 0.02 -1.25 -4.86
N VAL A 60 1.20 -1.55 -5.40
CA VAL A 60 2.45 -1.43 -4.64
C VAL A 60 2.75 0.03 -4.33
N HIS A 61 2.58 0.91 -5.31
CA HIS A 61 2.72 2.36 -5.13
C HIS A 61 1.80 2.87 -4.01
N GLY A 62 0.52 2.47 -4.02
CA GLY A 62 -0.43 2.82 -2.96
C GLY A 62 0.01 2.35 -1.57
N VAL A 63 0.48 1.10 -1.45
CA VAL A 63 0.98 0.58 -0.17
C VAL A 63 2.24 1.32 0.29
N VAL A 64 3.22 1.52 -0.60
CA VAL A 64 4.46 2.23 -0.28
C VAL A 64 4.17 3.66 0.17
N ALA A 65 3.25 4.37 -0.50
CA ALA A 65 2.82 5.71 -0.11
C ALA A 65 2.22 5.75 1.31
N LEU A 66 1.41 4.75 1.68
CA LEU A 66 0.85 4.63 3.04
C LEU A 66 1.94 4.40 4.10
N MET A 67 3.02 3.69 3.76
CA MET A 67 4.13 3.44 4.69
C MET A 67 4.89 4.72 5.06
N GLY A 68 4.83 5.76 4.24
CA GLY A 68 5.42 7.07 4.53
C GLY A 68 4.58 7.96 5.45
N GLN A 69 3.34 7.57 5.74
CA GLN A 69 2.43 8.38 6.54
C GLN A 69 2.56 8.11 8.05
N SER A 70 2.29 9.15 8.84
CA SER A 70 2.15 8.97 10.29
C SER A 70 0.89 8.17 10.61
N THR A 71 0.91 7.43 11.73
CA THR A 71 -0.29 6.73 12.23
C THR A 71 -1.46 7.68 12.44
N LYS A 72 -1.20 8.92 12.87
CA LYS A 72 -2.25 9.94 13.05
C LYS A 72 -2.96 10.23 11.71
N GLN A 73 -2.18 10.51 10.67
CA GLN A 73 -2.71 10.81 9.34
C GLN A 73 -3.46 9.61 8.76
N LEU A 74 -2.91 8.40 8.87
CA LEU A 74 -3.58 7.17 8.42
C LEU A 74 -4.95 6.97 9.08
N VAL A 75 -5.06 7.27 10.38
CA VAL A 75 -6.33 7.17 11.11
C VAL A 75 -7.32 8.23 10.64
N GLU A 76 -6.88 9.48 10.44
CA GLU A 76 -7.72 10.57 9.95
C GLU A 76 -8.23 10.29 8.53
N ASP A 77 -7.34 9.86 7.62
CA ASP A 77 -7.68 9.49 6.24
C ASP A 77 -8.66 8.30 6.21
N PHE A 78 -8.41 7.28 7.03
CA PHE A 78 -9.32 6.13 7.14
C PHE A 78 -10.70 6.52 7.64
N ILE A 79 -10.79 7.39 8.66
CA ILE A 79 -12.07 7.89 9.17
C ILE A 79 -12.82 8.67 8.09
N SER A 80 -12.13 9.55 7.34
CA SER A 80 -12.75 10.31 6.24
C SER A 80 -13.40 9.37 5.23
N VAL A 81 -12.61 8.44 4.68
CA VAL A 81 -13.07 7.47 3.67
C VAL A 81 -14.21 6.59 4.20
N ALA A 82 -14.12 6.14 5.46
CA ALA A 82 -15.19 5.37 6.08
C ALA A 82 -16.48 6.19 6.17
N THR A 83 -16.43 7.43 6.67
CA THR A 83 -17.63 8.27 6.81
C THR A 83 -18.27 8.62 5.47
N GLU A 84 -17.48 8.82 4.42
CA GLU A 84 -17.96 9.05 3.05
C GLU A 84 -18.68 7.81 2.49
N THR A 85 -18.16 6.62 2.79
CA THR A 85 -18.74 5.34 2.34
C THR A 85 -20.05 5.01 3.04
N TYR A 86 -20.22 5.40 4.32
CA TYR A 86 -21.41 5.09 5.12
C TYR A 86 -22.50 6.19 5.12
N GLY A 87 -22.26 7.32 4.44
CA GLY A 87 -23.22 8.41 4.29
C GLY A 87 -23.42 9.26 5.56
N VAL A 88 -23.56 10.57 5.37
CA VAL A 88 -23.78 11.61 6.40
C VAL A 88 -25.21 11.53 6.98
N GLY A 89 -25.62 10.37 7.48
CA GLY A 89 -26.98 10.15 7.99
C GLY A 89 -27.15 8.97 8.96
N GLY A 90 -26.07 8.26 9.32
CA GLY A 90 -26.15 7.06 10.18
C GLY A 90 -25.23 7.05 11.39
N VAL A 91 -24.49 8.12 11.69
CA VAL A 91 -23.66 8.17 12.90
C VAL A 91 -24.51 8.64 14.07
N ASP A 92 -25.49 7.82 14.44
CA ASP A 92 -26.00 7.81 15.81
C ASP A 92 -24.84 7.39 16.73
N ALA A 93 -24.73 8.03 17.89
CA ALA A 93 -23.62 7.94 18.82
C ALA A 93 -23.48 6.51 19.39
N GLY A 94 -22.87 5.61 18.61
CA GLY A 94 -22.77 4.19 18.94
C GLY A 94 -22.53 3.24 17.77
N GLN A 95 -22.65 3.68 16.50
CA GLN A 95 -22.37 2.81 15.35
C GLN A 95 -20.85 2.61 15.15
N LYS A 96 -20.40 1.42 15.56
CA LYS A 96 -19.03 0.93 15.41
C LYS A 96 -18.65 0.90 13.92
N ILE A 97 -17.62 1.65 13.51
CA ILE A 97 -17.04 1.53 12.17
C ILE A 97 -16.76 0.04 11.94
N PRO A 98 -17.31 -0.59 10.89
CA PRO A 98 -17.10 -2.01 10.66
C PRO A 98 -15.62 -2.22 10.38
N MET A 99 -14.93 -2.79 11.37
CA MET A 99 -13.55 -3.19 11.23
C MET A 99 -13.50 -4.34 10.23
N PRO A 100 -12.57 -4.32 9.26
CA PRO A 100 -12.32 -5.51 8.45
C PRO A 100 -11.99 -6.68 9.38
N PRO A 101 -12.39 -7.91 9.02
CA PRO A 101 -12.10 -9.08 9.83
C PRO A 101 -10.59 -9.16 10.05
N THR A 102 -10.16 -8.93 11.29
CA THR A 102 -8.74 -9.07 11.65
C THR A 102 -8.37 -10.53 11.53
N ILE A 103 -7.21 -10.84 10.96
CA ILE A 103 -6.63 -12.19 10.95
C ILE A 103 -6.18 -12.49 12.38
N GLY A 104 -7.14 -12.79 13.23
CA GLY A 104 -6.98 -13.02 14.66
C GLY A 104 -8.18 -13.84 15.12
N ARG A 105 -7.88 -15.02 15.65
CA ARG A 105 -8.85 -16.00 16.15
C ARG A 105 -9.66 -15.45 17.32
#